data_AF-G0QQX2-F1
#
_entry.id   AF-G0QQX2-F1
#
_cell.length_a   1.000
_cell.length_b   1.000
_cell.length_c   1.000
_cell.angle_alpha   90.00
_cell.angle_beta   90.00
_cell.angle_gamma   90.00
#
_symmetry.space_group_name_H-M   'P 1'
#
loop_
_entity.id
_entity.type
_entity.pdbx_description
1 polymer ?
#
loop_
_entity_poly.entity_id
_entity_poly.type
_entity_poly.pdbx_seq_one_letter_code
_entity_poly.pdbx_strand_id
1 'polypeptide(L)'
;MADSDNEIIQFDNGDVFLRRYDPITKQTQMININKIKEIDFKESKITVDPKNDEKRPQKYTVPIYEPFQWYPVISDGDIPEQRGGHSLNAIGQFLILFGGCYLDLKCMNDIYFYNIVDQKWDLPKIFGDPPSPRGGHSSTLVGQYLYIFGGSSSLGIFSDLYRLDLTNRIWEELNLIGQKPSGRCNHKAILDNNGRIVIFGGYTQQGYSNEVFFLDLVNLRWEKPFINGELPRPRENFSMNLIRDSYIWIFGGYSIGGENNDIWQLDVENMKWRIISQSFGTKPIERQGHQTVLHGKYIYIIGGCNYKQEKCFNEVYQLNIEDITWTNLEFPLQNILEQMDNSSISLMGADLYVFGGCKMMRKCYNDFLVMNISDVCPKKCHNKGICRNNRCQCEEGYFGESCEIQLLCERNCSNRGICGSDGRCKCFPGFSGKVCEIYVPCPFNCTDQKQGKCLDNGSCQCLNGYYGDSCEIFERISCFQRMPQQLQWERKMQQGYWNLYL
;
A
#
# COMPACT_ATOMS: atom_id res chain seq x y z
N MET A 1 22.12 23.29 10.08
CA MET A 1 20.85 23.48 9.35
C MET A 1 20.22 22.11 9.26
N ALA A 2 19.31 21.81 10.19
CA ALA A 2 18.54 20.58 10.17
C ALA A 2 17.12 21.01 9.83
N ASP A 3 16.65 20.70 8.63
CA ASP A 3 15.26 20.90 8.26
C ASP A 3 14.41 20.00 9.16
N SER A 4 13.50 20.63 9.91
CA SER A 4 12.47 19.92 10.65
C SER A 4 11.40 19.49 9.66
N ASP A 5 11.36 18.19 9.34
CA ASP A 5 10.32 17.55 8.51
C ASP A 5 8.96 17.56 9.25
N ASN A 6 8.38 18.76 9.37
CA ASN A 6 7.03 18.96 9.82
C ASN A 6 6.14 19.02 8.57
N GLU A 7 5.27 18.03 8.40
CA GLU A 7 4.37 17.94 7.24
C GLU A 7 2.93 18.15 7.70
N ILE A 8 2.20 19.02 7.00
CA ILE A 8 0.77 19.26 7.24
C ILE A 8 -0.01 18.42 6.24
N ILE A 9 -0.85 17.52 6.74
CA ILE A 9 -1.68 16.61 5.96
C ILE A 9 -3.13 17.02 6.14
N GLN A 10 -3.78 17.43 5.05
CA GLN A 10 -5.20 17.80 5.04
C GLN A 10 -6.02 16.69 4.37
N PHE A 11 -7.06 16.24 5.05
CA PHE A 11 -8.00 15.23 4.56
C PHE A 11 -9.26 15.89 3.97
N ASP A 12 -9.94 15.19 3.05
CA ASP A 12 -11.13 15.70 2.35
C ASP A 12 -12.33 15.95 3.28
N ASN A 13 -12.30 15.38 4.49
CA ASN A 13 -13.28 15.63 5.55
C ASN A 13 -13.04 16.96 6.30
N GLY A 14 -11.98 17.71 5.94
CA GLY A 14 -11.61 18.98 6.56
C GLY A 14 -10.65 18.87 7.74
N ASP A 15 -10.23 17.65 8.11
CA ASP A 15 -9.25 17.47 9.17
C ASP A 15 -7.83 17.82 8.71
N VAL A 16 -7.11 18.55 9.55
CA VAL A 16 -5.71 18.94 9.30
C VAL A 16 -4.84 18.32 10.37
N PHE A 17 -3.85 17.52 9.98
CA PHE A 17 -2.91 16.86 10.87
C PHE A 17 -1.49 17.35 10.64
N LEU A 18 -0.73 17.50 11.73
CA LEU A 18 0.69 17.77 11.71
C LEU A 18 1.44 16.47 11.97
N ARG A 19 2.18 15.98 10.98
CA ARG A 19 3.22 14.98 11.17
C ARG A 19 4.45 15.70 11.71
N ARG A 20 4.74 15.53 12.99
CA ARG A 20 5.87 16.18 13.67
C ARG A 20 6.86 15.13 14.14
N TYR A 21 8.11 15.25 13.72
CA TYR A 21 9.21 14.51 14.33
C TYR A 21 9.65 15.21 15.62
N ASP A 22 9.57 14.51 16.75
CA ASP A 22 10.10 14.98 18.03
C ASP A 22 11.57 14.54 18.15
N PRO A 23 12.54 15.49 18.12
CA PRO A 23 13.96 15.16 18.19
C PRO A 23 14.42 14.65 19.57
N ILE A 24 13.63 14.87 20.63
CA ILE A 24 13.96 14.44 22.00
C ILE A 24 13.55 12.98 22.19
N THR A 25 12.32 12.62 21.84
CA THR A 25 11.82 11.23 21.92
C THR A 25 12.21 10.39 20.71
N LYS A 26 12.68 11.03 19.62
CA LYS A 26 12.91 10.42 18.30
C LYS A 26 11.66 9.76 17.71
N GLN A 27 10.47 10.18 18.13
CA GLN A 27 9.20 9.65 17.65
C GLN A 27 8.56 10.61 16.65
N THR A 28 7.86 10.06 15.65
CA THR A 28 6.98 10.84 14.77
C THR A 28 5.58 10.81 15.36
N GLN A 29 5.01 11.98 15.65
CA GLN A 29 3.66 12.14 16.17
C GLN A 29 2.74 12.70 15.09
N MET A 30 1.51 12.18 15.03
CA MET A 30 0.44 12.72 14.18
C MET A 30 -0.53 13.49 15.06
N ILE A 31 -0.51 14.81 14.97
CA ILE A 31 -1.31 15.69 15.84
C ILE A 31 -2.45 16.29 15.01
N ASN A 32 -3.71 16.03 15.38
CA ASN A 32 -4.83 16.73 14.76
C ASN A 32 -4.80 18.21 15.16
N ILE A 33 -4.43 19.08 14.22
CA ILE A 33 -4.26 20.53 14.43
C ILE A 33 -5.60 21.17 14.78
N ASN A 34 -6.72 20.65 14.28
CA ASN A 34 -8.06 21.15 14.59
C ASN A 34 -8.45 20.97 16.07
N LYS A 35 -7.69 20.19 16.84
CA LYS A 35 -7.93 19.94 18.28
C LYS A 35 -6.94 20.66 19.22
N ILE A 36 -5.98 21.43 18.69
CA ILE A 36 -4.97 22.14 19.49
C ILE A 36 -5.57 23.46 20.02
N LYS A 37 -5.59 23.64 21.35
CA LYS A 37 -6.10 24.88 21.98
C LYS A 37 -5.00 25.89 22.32
N GLU A 38 -3.84 25.42 22.79
CA GLU A 38 -2.67 26.24 23.11
C GLU A 38 -1.37 25.46 22.85
N ILE A 39 -0.34 26.18 22.38
CA ILE A 39 1.01 25.65 22.15
C ILE A 39 1.93 26.34 23.16
N ASP A 40 2.47 25.60 24.12
CA ASP A 40 3.50 26.12 25.01
C ASP A 40 4.86 26.05 24.31
N PHE A 41 5.29 27.19 23.77
CA PHE A 41 6.57 27.32 23.07
C PHE A 41 7.79 27.23 23.99
N LYS A 42 7.64 27.29 25.33
CA LYS A 42 8.75 27.13 26.27
C LYS A 42 9.04 25.67 26.61
N GLU A 43 8.02 24.81 26.65
CA GLU A 43 8.17 23.39 27.02
C GLU A 43 7.87 22.38 25.90
N SER A 44 7.48 22.83 24.70
CA SER A 44 7.04 21.94 23.60
C SER A 44 5.87 21.01 23.98
N LYS A 45 5.02 21.42 24.93
CA LYS A 45 3.82 20.67 25.35
C LYS A 45 2.58 21.22 24.66
N ILE A 46 1.71 20.32 24.22
CA ILE A 46 0.39 20.63 23.63
C ILE A 46 -0.67 20.20 24.64
N THR A 47 -1.55 21.12 25.03
CA THR A 47 -2.67 20.84 25.93
C THR A 47 -3.97 20.73 25.13
N VAL A 48 -4.65 19.60 25.27
CA VAL A 48 -5.96 19.31 24.66
C VAL A 48 -7.05 19.41 25.74
N ASP A 49 -8.21 19.97 25.42
CA ASP A 49 -9.27 20.31 26.39
C ASP A 49 -10.04 19.08 26.91
N PRO A 50 -10.02 18.78 28.22
CA PRO A 50 -10.78 17.66 28.79
C PRO A 50 -12.25 18.01 29.11
N LYS A 51 -12.71 19.26 28.93
CA LYS A 51 -14.04 19.71 29.41
C LYS A 51 -15.17 19.69 28.37
N ASN A 52 -14.98 19.08 27.21
CA ASN A 52 -16.07 18.81 26.25
C ASN A 52 -16.51 17.32 26.21
N ASP A 53 -16.00 16.48 27.11
CA ASP A 53 -16.28 15.04 27.13
C ASP A 53 -17.69 14.62 27.62
N GLU A 54 -18.57 15.57 27.98
CA GLU A 54 -19.92 15.25 28.49
C GLU A 54 -21.08 15.48 27.50
N LYS A 55 -20.82 15.68 26.19
CA LYS A 55 -21.89 15.84 25.20
C LYS A 55 -21.87 14.77 24.11
N ARG A 56 -22.40 13.59 24.47
CA ARG A 56 -22.77 12.44 23.62
C ARG A 56 -21.58 11.80 22.88
N PRO A 57 -21.51 10.47 22.77
CA PRO A 57 -20.49 9.83 21.95
C PRO A 57 -20.68 10.34 20.52
N GLN A 58 -19.76 11.17 20.03
CA GLN A 58 -19.55 11.24 18.60
C GLN A 58 -19.26 9.78 18.21
N LYS A 59 -20.18 9.16 17.47
CA LYS A 59 -19.89 7.90 16.79
C LYS A 59 -18.68 8.21 15.91
N TYR A 60 -17.48 7.91 16.40
CA TYR A 60 -16.30 7.89 15.56
C TYR A 60 -16.61 6.87 14.47
N THR A 61 -16.97 7.38 13.29
CA THR A 61 -17.12 6.56 12.11
C THR A 61 -15.71 6.11 11.75
N VAL A 62 -15.52 4.79 11.62
CA VAL A 62 -14.26 4.23 11.11
C VAL A 62 -13.92 4.98 9.82
N PRO A 63 -12.68 5.50 9.68
CA PRO A 63 -12.30 6.24 8.48
C PRO A 63 -12.50 5.35 7.25
N ILE A 64 -13.04 5.93 6.19
CA ILE A 64 -13.15 5.24 4.90
C ILE A 64 -11.87 5.57 4.14
N TYR A 65 -11.12 4.54 3.78
CA TYR A 65 -9.88 4.66 3.00
C TYR A 65 -10.14 4.31 1.55
N GLU A 66 -9.61 5.10 0.63
CA GLU A 66 -9.64 4.73 -0.77
C GLU A 66 -8.79 3.46 -0.99
N PRO A 67 -9.25 2.53 -1.84
CA PRO A 67 -8.52 1.31 -2.12
C PRO A 67 -7.13 1.58 -2.71
N PHE A 68 -6.15 0.76 -2.31
CA PHE A 68 -4.80 0.73 -2.87
C PHE A 68 -4.04 2.05 -2.73
N GLN A 69 -4.25 2.71 -1.60
CA GLN A 69 -3.47 3.86 -1.16
C GLN A 69 -3.10 3.70 0.32
N TRP A 70 -1.88 4.11 0.66
CA TRP A 70 -1.42 4.16 2.04
C TRP A 70 -1.86 5.43 2.73
N TYR A 71 -2.44 5.27 3.91
CA TYR A 71 -2.81 6.36 4.80
C TYR A 71 -2.11 6.19 6.15
N PRO A 72 -1.63 7.27 6.78
CA PRO A 72 -1.20 7.22 8.16
C PRO A 72 -2.41 6.91 9.06
N VAL A 73 -2.22 5.97 9.98
CA VAL A 73 -3.24 5.61 10.96
C VAL A 73 -3.24 6.68 12.05
N ILE A 74 -4.41 7.25 12.31
CA ILE A 74 -4.63 8.15 13.44
C ILE A 74 -4.31 7.38 14.72
N SER A 75 -3.34 7.86 15.49
CA SER A 75 -2.86 7.16 16.67
C SER A 75 -2.63 8.15 17.81
N ASP A 76 -3.32 7.89 18.91
CA ASP A 76 -3.19 8.61 20.19
C ASP A 76 -2.93 7.59 21.33
N GLY A 77 -2.66 8.06 22.54
CA GLY A 77 -2.46 7.24 23.73
C GLY A 77 -1.03 6.69 23.88
N ASP A 78 -0.92 5.43 24.30
CA ASP A 78 0.37 4.78 24.60
C ASP A 78 1.03 4.27 23.31
N ILE A 79 1.60 5.19 22.52
CA ILE A 79 2.18 4.86 21.21
C ILE A 79 3.41 3.94 21.37
N PRO A 80 3.45 2.77 20.70
CA PRO A 80 4.59 1.87 20.81
C PRO A 80 5.89 2.46 20.23
N GLU A 81 7.02 2.19 20.89
CA GLU A 81 8.36 2.53 20.40
C GLU A 81 8.72 1.83 19.07
N GLN A 82 9.71 2.38 18.36
CA GLN A 82 10.28 1.82 17.12
C GLN A 82 10.79 0.39 17.33
N ARG A 83 10.37 -0.54 16.45
CA ARG A 83 10.67 -1.97 16.61
C ARG A 83 10.51 -2.76 15.32
N GLY A 84 11.31 -3.82 15.17
CA GLY A 84 11.16 -4.85 14.14
C GLY A 84 10.99 -6.24 14.78
N GLY A 85 10.49 -7.20 14.02
CA GLY A 85 10.33 -8.59 14.46
C GLY A 85 9.29 -8.77 15.56
N HIS A 86 8.36 -7.82 15.69
CA HIS A 86 7.20 -7.91 16.58
C HIS A 86 6.04 -8.60 15.87
N SER A 87 4.99 -8.93 16.63
CA SER A 87 3.73 -9.44 16.08
C SER A 87 2.62 -8.42 16.19
N LEU A 88 1.70 -8.43 15.22
CA LEU A 88 0.44 -7.71 15.22
C LEU A 88 -0.67 -8.69 14.87
N ASN A 89 -1.69 -8.81 15.72
CA ASN A 89 -2.81 -9.72 15.53
C ASN A 89 -4.14 -8.97 15.64
N ALA A 90 -5.06 -9.19 14.70
CA ALA A 90 -6.39 -8.60 14.74
C ALA A 90 -7.39 -9.47 15.50
N ILE A 91 -8.17 -8.87 16.41
CA ILE A 91 -9.32 -9.50 17.06
C ILE A 91 -10.44 -8.48 17.29
N GLY A 92 -11.60 -8.72 16.68
CA GLY A 92 -12.72 -7.78 16.75
C GLY A 92 -12.31 -6.39 16.26
N GLN A 93 -12.39 -5.39 17.14
CA GLN A 93 -11.97 -4.00 16.86
C GLN A 93 -10.54 -3.67 17.31
N PHE A 94 -9.77 -4.65 17.79
CA PHE A 94 -8.45 -4.43 18.39
C PHE A 94 -7.33 -5.05 17.57
N LEU A 95 -6.26 -4.28 17.34
CA LEU A 95 -4.98 -4.79 16.91
C LEU A 95 -4.08 -4.96 18.13
N ILE A 96 -3.55 -6.18 18.32
CA ILE A 96 -2.71 -6.52 19.46
C ILE A 96 -1.26 -6.60 18.98
N LEU A 97 -0.45 -5.67 19.45
CA LEU A 97 0.99 -5.64 19.21
C LEU A 97 1.71 -6.29 20.39
N PHE A 98 2.66 -7.19 20.12
CA PHE A 98 3.50 -7.80 21.16
C PHE A 98 4.96 -7.92 20.72
N GLY A 99 5.86 -7.55 21.64
CA GLY A 99 7.30 -7.79 21.54
C GLY A 99 8.01 -6.98 20.45
N GLY A 100 9.06 -7.59 19.88
CA GLY A 100 9.97 -6.97 18.91
C GLY A 100 11.24 -6.43 19.53
N CYS A 101 12.17 -6.02 18.66
CA CYS A 101 13.44 -5.46 19.07
C CYS A 101 13.75 -4.16 18.32
N TYR A 102 14.40 -3.25 19.02
CA TYR A 102 15.09 -2.11 18.42
C TYR A 102 16.52 -2.54 18.06
N LEU A 103 16.76 -2.74 16.76
CA LEU A 103 18.06 -3.12 16.17
C LEU A 103 18.70 -4.38 16.81
N ASP A 104 17.90 -5.33 17.28
CA ASP A 104 18.33 -6.50 18.07
C ASP A 104 19.09 -6.20 19.38
N LEU A 105 19.23 -4.93 19.74
CA LEU A 105 19.94 -4.49 20.96
C LEU A 105 19.02 -4.46 22.18
N LYS A 106 17.80 -3.93 21.99
CA LYS A 106 16.78 -3.80 23.03
C LYS A 106 15.50 -4.47 22.56
N CYS A 107 15.26 -5.67 23.05
CA CYS A 107 13.99 -6.36 22.83
C CYS A 107 12.96 -5.98 23.89
N MET A 108 11.68 -6.12 23.55
CA MET A 108 10.54 -5.73 24.38
C MET A 108 9.63 -6.95 24.60
N ASN A 109 8.82 -6.91 25.67
CA ASN A 109 7.73 -7.85 25.96
C ASN A 109 6.45 -7.10 26.38
N ASP A 110 6.38 -5.81 26.05
CA ASP A 110 5.17 -5.01 26.20
C ASP A 110 4.09 -5.48 25.21
N ILE A 111 2.84 -5.22 25.58
CA ILE A 111 1.68 -5.58 24.80
C ILE A 111 0.75 -4.38 24.68
N TYR A 112 0.49 -3.95 23.45
CA TYR A 112 -0.39 -2.83 23.19
C TYR A 112 -1.65 -3.29 22.49
N PHE A 113 -2.74 -2.59 22.77
CA PHE A 113 -4.02 -2.77 22.11
C PHE A 113 -4.35 -1.46 21.40
N TYR A 114 -4.44 -1.51 20.07
CA TYR A 114 -4.98 -0.40 19.30
C TYR A 114 -6.44 -0.64 19.01
N ASN A 115 -7.32 0.24 19.49
CA ASN A 115 -8.73 0.21 19.15
C ASN A 115 -8.98 1.00 17.86
N ILE A 116 -9.47 0.35 16.81
CA ILE A 116 -9.71 1.01 15.51
C ILE A 116 -10.88 2.00 15.55
N VAL A 117 -11.82 1.82 16.48
CA VAL A 117 -12.99 2.71 16.64
C VAL A 117 -12.58 3.97 17.39
N ASP A 118 -11.84 3.81 18.48
CA ASP A 118 -11.38 4.93 19.31
C ASP A 118 -10.10 5.59 18.75
N GLN A 119 -9.44 4.93 17.79
CA GLN A 119 -8.18 5.35 17.16
C GLN A 119 -7.05 5.60 18.17
N LYS A 120 -6.97 4.72 19.16
CA LYS A 120 -6.11 4.91 20.33
C LYS A 120 -5.37 3.62 20.69
N TRP A 121 -4.08 3.77 21.01
CA TRP A 121 -3.26 2.75 21.65
C TRP A 121 -3.43 2.81 23.17
N ASP A 122 -3.64 1.65 23.76
CA ASP A 122 -3.60 1.44 25.20
C ASP A 122 -2.52 0.42 25.56
N LEU A 123 -1.80 0.66 26.65
CA LEU A 123 -0.87 -0.28 27.28
C LEU A 123 -1.54 -0.88 28.54
N PRO A 124 -2.40 -1.91 28.39
CA PRO A 124 -3.14 -2.43 29.53
C PRO A 124 -2.22 -3.15 30.51
N LYS A 125 -2.59 -3.08 31.78
CA LYS A 125 -2.02 -3.96 32.81
C LYS A 125 -2.44 -5.40 32.52
N ILE A 126 -1.45 -6.26 32.31
CA ILE A 126 -1.60 -7.71 32.17
C ILE A 126 -0.99 -8.38 33.40
N PHE A 127 -1.63 -9.42 33.91
CA PHE A 127 -1.22 -10.19 35.07
C PHE A 127 -0.50 -11.48 34.65
N GLY A 128 0.04 -12.22 35.63
CA GLY A 128 0.86 -13.40 35.39
C GLY A 128 2.29 -13.05 34.99
N ASP A 129 3.10 -14.07 34.69
CA ASP A 129 4.49 -13.91 34.29
C ASP A 129 4.58 -13.80 32.77
N PRO A 130 4.93 -12.64 32.22
CA PRO A 130 5.03 -12.48 30.78
C PRO A 130 6.27 -13.20 30.24
N PRO A 131 6.25 -13.62 28.96
CA PRO A 131 7.45 -14.08 28.28
C PRO A 131 8.57 -13.02 28.35
N SER A 132 9.82 -13.48 28.42
CA SER A 132 11.00 -12.62 28.33
C SER A 132 10.98 -11.74 27.06
N PRO A 133 11.57 -10.53 27.09
CA PRO A 133 11.70 -9.68 25.91
C PRO A 133 12.30 -10.40 24.72
N ARG A 134 11.67 -10.28 23.55
CA ARG A 134 12.00 -11.07 22.34
C ARG A 134 11.53 -10.43 21.05
N GLY A 135 12.23 -10.74 19.97
CA GLY A 135 11.81 -10.50 18.59
C GLY A 135 11.93 -11.77 17.75
N GLY A 136 11.31 -11.77 16.57
CA GLY A 136 11.30 -12.94 15.68
C GLY A 136 10.54 -14.14 16.25
N HIS A 137 9.68 -13.91 17.25
CA HIS A 137 8.74 -14.93 17.73
C HIS A 137 7.60 -15.11 16.74
N SER A 138 6.87 -16.22 16.86
CA SER A 138 5.57 -16.34 16.23
C SER A 138 4.46 -16.02 17.23
N SER A 139 3.37 -15.46 16.71
CA SER A 139 2.14 -15.25 17.45
C SER A 139 0.98 -15.85 16.69
N THR A 140 0.11 -16.58 17.35
CA THR A 140 -1.09 -17.16 16.71
C THR A 140 -2.29 -16.97 17.61
N LEU A 141 -3.29 -16.25 17.10
CA LEU A 141 -4.56 -16.06 17.78
C LEU A 141 -5.45 -17.28 17.57
N VAL A 142 -5.93 -17.88 18.67
CA VAL A 142 -6.86 -19.01 18.65
C VAL A 142 -7.97 -18.76 19.68
N GLY A 143 -9.16 -18.41 19.19
CA GLY A 143 -10.26 -17.98 20.04
C GLY A 143 -9.89 -16.74 20.87
N GLN A 144 -10.00 -16.83 22.20
CA GLN A 144 -9.63 -15.75 23.12
C GLN A 144 -8.15 -15.76 23.52
N TYR A 145 -7.36 -16.71 23.03
CA TYR A 145 -5.98 -16.89 23.46
C TYR A 145 -5.00 -16.45 22.38
N LEU A 146 -4.00 -15.66 22.78
CA LEU A 146 -2.85 -15.35 21.93
C LEU A 146 -1.68 -16.23 22.34
N TYR A 147 -1.28 -17.16 21.47
CA TYR A 147 -0.14 -18.04 21.68
C TYR A 147 1.13 -17.40 21.15
N ILE A 148 2.21 -17.41 21.96
CA ILE A 148 3.54 -16.94 21.59
C ILE A 148 4.52 -18.10 21.68
N PHE A 149 5.29 -18.34 20.62
CA PHE A 149 6.33 -19.36 20.62
C PHE A 149 7.67 -18.83 20.10
N GLY A 150 8.73 -19.22 20.79
CA GLY A 150 10.11 -18.96 20.40
C GLY A 150 10.47 -17.46 20.36
N GLY A 151 11.29 -17.08 19.39
CA GLY A 151 11.92 -15.77 19.29
C GLY A 151 13.31 -15.75 19.93
N SER A 152 13.97 -14.60 19.88
CA SER A 152 15.30 -14.41 20.44
C SER A 152 15.48 -13.02 21.05
N SER A 153 16.44 -12.93 21.96
CA SER A 153 17.00 -11.67 22.45
C SER A 153 18.46 -11.87 22.88
N SER A 154 19.03 -10.88 23.57
CA SER A 154 20.37 -11.00 24.17
C SER A 154 20.49 -12.15 25.19
N LEU A 155 19.37 -12.68 25.69
CA LEU A 155 19.35 -13.84 26.59
C LEU A 155 19.47 -15.18 25.85
N GLY A 156 19.30 -15.21 24.53
CA GLY A 156 19.40 -16.40 23.70
C GLY A 156 18.18 -16.62 22.81
N ILE A 157 18.11 -17.83 22.23
CA ILE A 157 17.01 -18.27 21.37
C ILE A 157 16.05 -19.12 22.21
N PHE A 158 14.78 -18.71 22.26
CA PHE A 158 13.78 -19.31 23.12
C PHE A 158 13.05 -20.48 22.45
N SER A 159 12.60 -21.43 23.27
CA SER A 159 11.74 -22.56 22.86
C SER A 159 10.46 -22.63 23.69
N ASP A 160 10.24 -21.69 24.59
CA ASP A 160 9.08 -21.63 25.47
C ASP A 160 7.78 -21.35 24.69
N LEU A 161 6.67 -21.77 25.29
CA LEU A 161 5.32 -21.55 24.77
C LEU A 161 4.56 -20.78 25.84
N TYR A 162 4.07 -19.61 25.48
CA TYR A 162 3.21 -18.81 26.33
C TYR A 162 1.84 -18.68 25.68
N ARG A 163 0.80 -18.55 26.49
CA ARG A 163 -0.49 -18.02 26.05
C ARG A 163 -0.91 -16.83 26.90
N LEU A 164 -1.53 -15.85 26.26
CA LEU A 164 -2.24 -14.78 26.93
C LEU A 164 -3.74 -15.01 26.79
N ASP A 165 -4.45 -15.10 27.92
CA ASP A 165 -5.91 -15.01 27.94
C ASP A 165 -6.31 -13.53 27.75
N LEU A 166 -6.90 -13.20 26.60
CA LEU A 166 -7.29 -11.83 26.28
C LEU A 166 -8.52 -11.36 27.08
N THR A 167 -9.33 -12.28 27.59
CA THR A 167 -10.51 -11.94 28.41
C THR A 167 -10.08 -11.62 29.84
N ASN A 168 -9.27 -12.49 30.44
CA ASN A 168 -8.82 -12.32 31.83
C ASN A 168 -7.54 -11.49 31.96
N ARG A 169 -6.83 -11.24 30.85
CA ARG A 169 -5.56 -10.50 30.79
C ARG A 169 -4.49 -11.14 31.69
N ILE A 170 -4.29 -12.44 31.54
CA ILE A 170 -3.31 -13.22 32.31
C ILE A 170 -2.41 -14.00 31.35
N TRP A 171 -1.10 -13.87 31.55
CA TRP A 171 -0.09 -14.72 30.93
C TRP A 171 0.03 -16.06 31.65
N GLU A 172 0.23 -17.12 30.87
CA GLU A 172 0.52 -18.46 31.34
C GLU A 172 1.60 -19.11 30.47
N GLU A 173 2.65 -19.63 31.11
CA GLU A 173 3.63 -20.49 30.44
C GLU A 173 3.08 -21.92 30.34
N LEU A 174 3.12 -22.49 29.14
CA LEU A 174 2.61 -23.82 28.85
C LEU A 174 3.73 -24.82 28.67
N ASN A 175 3.79 -25.79 29.57
CA ASN A 175 4.71 -26.92 29.51
C ASN A 175 4.00 -28.18 29.02
N LEU A 176 3.82 -28.26 27.70
CA LEU A 176 3.12 -29.37 27.05
C LEU A 176 4.04 -30.54 26.72
N ILE A 177 3.48 -31.75 26.74
CA ILE A 177 4.20 -33.00 26.44
C ILE A 177 4.41 -33.18 24.94
N GLY A 178 5.25 -34.13 24.54
CA GLY A 178 5.45 -34.53 23.15
C GLY A 178 6.76 -34.04 22.52
N GLN A 179 6.84 -34.10 21.19
CA GLN A 179 8.07 -33.78 20.44
C GLN A 179 8.14 -32.27 20.17
N LYS A 180 8.58 -31.52 21.19
CA LYS A 180 8.69 -30.07 21.17
C LYS A 180 9.77 -29.57 20.19
N PRO A 181 9.53 -28.47 19.45
CA PRO A 181 10.56 -27.83 18.62
C PRO A 181 11.71 -27.28 19.47
N SER A 182 12.93 -27.35 18.94
CA SER A 182 14.08 -26.61 19.48
C SER A 182 13.84 -25.09 19.44
N GLY A 183 14.61 -24.37 20.27
CA GLY A 183 14.54 -22.92 20.31
C GLY A 183 14.83 -22.29 18.95
N ARG A 184 13.96 -21.36 18.53
CA ARG A 184 13.98 -20.79 17.18
C ARG A 184 13.47 -19.37 17.11
N CYS A 185 14.03 -18.56 16.23
CA CYS A 185 13.53 -17.23 15.86
C CYS A 185 13.29 -17.14 14.35
N ASN A 186 12.57 -16.10 13.91
CA ASN A 186 12.23 -15.80 12.52
C ASN A 186 11.54 -16.96 11.77
N HIS A 187 10.92 -17.86 12.54
CA HIS A 187 10.04 -18.92 12.06
C HIS A 187 8.64 -18.36 11.83
N LYS A 188 7.76 -19.15 11.21
CA LYS A 188 6.35 -18.81 11.08
C LYS A 188 5.48 -19.86 11.74
N ALA A 189 4.36 -19.39 12.30
CA ALA A 189 3.31 -20.24 12.83
C ALA A 189 1.96 -19.82 12.24
N ILE A 190 1.07 -20.78 12.01
CA ILE A 190 -0.29 -20.53 11.52
C ILE A 190 -1.25 -21.57 12.10
N LEU A 191 -2.49 -21.16 12.37
CA LEU A 191 -3.55 -22.09 12.76
C LEU A 191 -4.06 -22.83 11.52
N ASP A 192 -4.09 -24.16 11.56
CA ASP A 192 -4.74 -24.97 10.52
C ASP A 192 -6.25 -25.16 10.79
N ASN A 193 -6.95 -25.70 9.80
CA ASN A 193 -8.40 -25.94 9.90
C ASN A 193 -8.77 -27.05 10.91
N ASN A 194 -7.80 -27.82 11.41
CA ASN A 194 -7.99 -28.86 12.41
C ASN A 194 -7.77 -28.33 13.84
N GLY A 195 -7.55 -27.02 14.02
CA GLY A 195 -7.32 -26.41 15.33
C GLY A 195 -5.91 -26.63 15.89
N ARG A 196 -4.94 -26.93 15.03
CA ARG A 196 -3.52 -27.10 15.41
C ARG A 196 -2.72 -25.89 14.95
N ILE A 197 -1.76 -25.46 15.77
CA ILE A 197 -0.79 -24.45 15.32
C ILE A 197 0.36 -25.18 14.63
N VAL A 198 0.55 -24.88 13.34
CA VAL A 198 1.65 -25.41 12.53
C VAL A 198 2.82 -24.46 12.63
N ILE A 199 3.99 -24.96 13.01
CA ILE A 199 5.23 -24.21 13.13
C ILE A 199 6.22 -24.74 12.09
N PHE A 200 6.82 -23.84 11.31
CA PHE A 200 7.77 -24.20 10.27
C PHE A 200 9.00 -23.30 10.28
N GLY A 201 10.16 -23.90 10.02
CA GLY A 201 11.42 -23.23 9.76
C GLY A 201 11.99 -22.41 10.91
N GLY A 202 12.70 -21.33 10.56
CA GLY A 202 13.40 -20.42 11.47
C GLY A 202 14.88 -20.73 11.64
N TYR A 203 15.56 -19.85 12.37
CA TYR A 203 16.95 -20.03 12.79
C TYR A 203 17.02 -20.60 14.21
N THR A 204 17.82 -21.65 14.38
CA THR A 204 18.03 -22.36 15.65
C THR A 204 19.51 -22.32 16.04
N GLN A 205 19.85 -22.81 17.22
CA GLN A 205 21.26 -23.00 17.61
C GLN A 205 22.05 -23.95 16.67
N GLN A 206 21.35 -24.80 15.92
CA GLN A 206 21.95 -25.73 14.95
C GLN A 206 21.97 -25.15 13.52
N GLY A 207 21.51 -23.92 13.33
CA GLY A 207 21.34 -23.26 12.04
C GLY A 207 19.88 -23.19 11.59
N TYR A 208 19.69 -22.87 10.31
CA TYR A 208 18.36 -22.78 9.69
C TYR A 208 17.66 -24.13 9.71
N SER A 209 16.34 -24.12 9.90
CA SER A 209 15.49 -25.31 9.93
C SER A 209 14.49 -25.33 8.77
N ASN A 210 14.11 -26.54 8.33
CA ASN A 210 12.93 -26.81 7.49
C ASN A 210 11.99 -27.82 8.16
N GLU A 211 12.10 -27.97 9.48
CA GLU A 211 11.25 -28.88 10.22
C GLU A 211 9.84 -28.30 10.36
N VAL A 212 8.85 -29.19 10.29
CA VAL A 212 7.44 -28.90 10.58
C VAL A 212 7.12 -29.47 11.96
N PHE A 213 6.39 -28.72 12.77
CA PHE A 213 5.83 -29.18 14.04
C PHE A 213 4.37 -28.76 14.13
N PHE A 214 3.58 -29.57 14.84
CA PHE A 214 2.21 -29.24 15.20
C PHE A 214 2.11 -29.09 16.71
N LEU A 215 1.37 -28.06 17.12
CA LEU A 215 0.86 -27.91 18.47
C LEU A 215 -0.63 -28.24 18.45
N ASP A 216 -0.96 -29.43 18.94
CA ASP A 216 -2.35 -29.86 19.09
C ASP A 216 -2.95 -29.23 20.34
N LEU A 217 -3.84 -28.26 20.13
CA LEU A 217 -4.51 -27.54 21.20
C LEU A 217 -5.70 -28.30 21.80
N VAL A 218 -6.15 -29.37 21.16
CA VAL A 218 -7.22 -30.25 21.67
C VAL A 218 -6.63 -31.26 22.64
N ASN A 219 -5.54 -31.92 22.25
CA ASN A 219 -4.85 -32.92 23.07
C ASN A 219 -3.70 -32.33 23.92
N LEU A 220 -3.46 -31.02 23.81
CA LEU A 220 -2.45 -30.27 24.56
C LEU A 220 -1.05 -30.89 24.46
N ARG A 221 -0.59 -31.16 23.24
CA ARG A 221 0.70 -31.82 22.98
C ARG A 221 1.40 -31.32 21.73
N TRP A 222 2.72 -31.49 21.72
CA TRP A 222 3.57 -31.30 20.56
C TRP A 222 3.67 -32.57 19.71
N GLU A 223 3.64 -32.39 18.41
CA GLU A 223 3.77 -33.46 17.43
C GLU A 223 4.77 -33.09 16.35
N LYS A 224 5.69 -34.01 16.08
CA LYS A 224 6.59 -33.92 14.93
C LYS A 224 6.12 -34.94 13.88
N PRO A 225 5.49 -34.47 12.79
CA PRO A 225 4.99 -35.34 11.73
C PRO A 225 6.15 -35.95 10.95
N PHE A 226 5.90 -37.09 10.30
CA PHE A 226 6.75 -37.53 9.20
C PHE A 226 6.35 -36.74 7.94
N ILE A 227 7.31 -36.10 7.31
CA ILE A 227 7.10 -35.25 6.14
C ILE A 227 7.76 -35.90 4.93
N ASN A 228 7.07 -35.86 3.79
CA ASN A 228 7.45 -36.51 2.54
C ASN A 228 7.36 -35.53 1.35
N GLY A 229 7.87 -35.94 0.19
CA GLY A 229 7.97 -35.10 -1.00
C GLY A 229 9.28 -34.32 -1.08
N GLU A 230 9.30 -33.28 -1.92
CA GLU A 230 10.46 -32.40 -2.07
C GLU A 230 10.44 -31.36 -0.97
N LEU A 231 11.55 -31.17 -0.25
CA LEU A 231 11.59 -30.27 0.88
C LEU A 231 12.12 -28.89 0.50
N PRO A 232 11.51 -27.80 0.99
CA PRO A 232 12.14 -26.50 0.94
C PRO A 232 13.47 -26.52 1.68
N ARG A 233 14.43 -25.74 1.18
CA ARG A 233 15.68 -25.50 1.91
C ARG A 233 15.38 -24.89 3.29
N PRO A 234 16.14 -25.28 4.34
CA PRO A 234 16.06 -24.66 5.65
C PRO A 234 16.18 -23.14 5.58
N ARG A 235 15.23 -22.43 6.19
CA ARG A 235 15.06 -20.99 5.98
C ARG A 235 14.41 -20.25 7.15
N GLU A 236 14.66 -18.95 7.22
CA GLU A 236 14.02 -18.01 8.14
C GLU A 236 13.47 -16.77 7.40
N ASN A 237 12.72 -15.91 8.10
CA ASN A 237 12.23 -14.63 7.57
C ASN A 237 11.46 -14.76 6.24
N PHE A 238 10.83 -15.92 6.01
CA PHE A 238 9.91 -16.19 4.93
C PHE A 238 8.48 -15.83 5.36
N SER A 239 7.54 -15.86 4.42
CA SER A 239 6.12 -15.68 4.71
C SER A 239 5.32 -16.97 4.61
N MET A 240 4.20 -17.06 5.32
CA MET A 240 3.39 -18.29 5.41
C MET A 240 1.89 -17.95 5.43
N ASN A 241 1.10 -18.62 4.59
CA ASN A 241 -0.35 -18.44 4.50
C ASN A 241 -1.07 -19.79 4.39
N LEU A 242 -2.24 -19.90 5.01
CA LEU A 242 -3.13 -21.06 4.87
C LEU A 242 -4.09 -20.81 3.71
N ILE A 243 -4.07 -21.71 2.74
CA ILE A 243 -4.76 -21.61 1.45
C ILE A 243 -5.76 -22.76 1.33
N ARG A 244 -7.03 -22.43 1.09
CA ARG A 244 -8.13 -23.40 0.90
C ARG A 244 -8.20 -24.43 2.05
N ASP A 245 -7.93 -23.99 3.27
CA ASP A 245 -8.01 -24.76 4.52
C ASP A 245 -7.09 -25.98 4.68
N SER A 246 -6.49 -26.49 3.59
CA SER A 246 -5.68 -27.72 3.59
C SER A 246 -4.25 -27.54 3.05
N TYR A 247 -3.90 -26.33 2.56
CA TYR A 247 -2.56 -26.09 2.01
C TYR A 247 -1.88 -24.92 2.69
N ILE A 248 -0.66 -25.13 3.20
CA ILE A 248 0.19 -24.02 3.65
C ILE A 248 1.13 -23.63 2.52
N TRP A 249 1.10 -22.37 2.12
CA TRP A 249 2.04 -21.83 1.15
C TRP A 249 3.08 -20.98 1.86
N ILE A 250 4.34 -21.16 1.49
CA ILE A 250 5.44 -20.30 1.92
C ILE A 250 6.06 -19.60 0.72
N PHE A 251 6.56 -18.39 0.93
CA PHE A 251 7.24 -17.61 -0.09
C PHE A 251 8.51 -16.94 0.47
N GLY A 252 9.58 -17.01 -0.31
CA GLY A 252 10.85 -16.32 -0.08
C GLY A 252 11.57 -16.71 1.21
N GLY A 253 12.15 -15.71 1.87
CA GLY A 253 12.98 -15.86 3.07
C GLY A 253 14.44 -16.12 2.76
N TYR A 254 15.26 -16.25 3.81
CA TYR A 254 16.70 -16.47 3.70
C TYR A 254 17.05 -17.93 3.95
N SER A 255 17.89 -18.49 3.08
CA SER A 255 18.52 -19.80 3.24
C SER A 255 20.04 -19.64 3.14
N ILE A 256 20.80 -20.69 3.48
CA ILE A 256 22.23 -20.72 3.19
C ILE A 256 22.45 -20.45 1.69
N GLY A 257 23.19 -19.38 1.38
CA GLY A 257 23.48 -18.94 0.01
C GLY A 257 22.69 -17.71 -0.45
N GLY A 258 21.65 -17.28 0.27
CA GLY A 258 20.94 -16.02 0.00
C GLY A 258 19.43 -16.08 0.20
N GLU A 259 18.80 -14.95 -0.09
CA GLU A 259 17.36 -14.79 -0.16
C GLU A 259 16.74 -15.65 -1.27
N ASN A 260 15.48 -16.02 -1.09
CA ASN A 260 14.71 -16.84 -2.01
C ASN A 260 13.51 -16.04 -2.55
N ASN A 261 12.99 -16.47 -3.69
CA ASN A 261 11.69 -16.06 -4.22
C ASN A 261 10.86 -17.29 -4.65
N ASP A 262 11.19 -18.48 -4.20
CA ASP A 262 10.44 -19.70 -4.51
C ASP A 262 9.11 -19.74 -3.75
N ILE A 263 8.14 -20.47 -4.32
CA ILE A 263 6.85 -20.76 -3.68
C ILE A 263 6.84 -22.27 -3.38
N TRP A 264 6.54 -22.62 -2.13
CA TRP A 264 6.36 -24.01 -1.73
C TRP A 264 4.98 -24.21 -1.14
N GLN A 265 4.46 -25.42 -1.30
CA GLN A 265 3.18 -25.83 -0.76
C GLN A 265 3.33 -27.09 0.09
N LEU A 266 2.84 -27.03 1.32
CA LEU A 266 2.62 -28.16 2.20
C LEU A 266 1.15 -28.54 2.17
N ASP A 267 0.88 -29.78 1.78
CA ASP A 267 -0.41 -30.43 2.04
C ASP A 267 -0.43 -30.88 3.51
N VAL A 268 -1.26 -30.24 4.35
CA VAL A 268 -1.29 -30.51 5.80
C VAL A 268 -2.08 -31.78 6.17
N GLU A 269 -2.81 -32.36 5.22
CA GLU A 269 -3.53 -33.62 5.41
C GLU A 269 -2.63 -34.80 5.06
N ASN A 270 -1.89 -34.70 3.95
CA ASN A 270 -1.01 -35.75 3.45
C ASN A 270 0.46 -35.59 3.88
N MET A 271 0.78 -34.52 4.62
CA MET A 271 2.13 -34.21 5.13
C MET A 271 3.19 -34.16 4.02
N LYS A 272 2.81 -33.60 2.87
CA LYS A 272 3.63 -33.64 1.65
C LYS A 272 3.99 -32.24 1.16
N TRP A 273 5.28 -31.96 1.05
CA TRP A 273 5.77 -30.76 0.37
C TRP A 273 5.89 -30.96 -1.13
N ARG A 274 5.63 -29.87 -1.87
CA ARG A 274 5.97 -29.73 -3.29
C ARG A 274 6.38 -28.29 -3.60
N ILE A 275 7.29 -28.14 -4.56
CA ILE A 275 7.60 -26.84 -5.14
C ILE A 275 6.50 -26.42 -6.13
N ILE A 276 6.12 -25.15 -6.11
CA ILE A 276 5.32 -24.54 -7.17
C ILE A 276 6.29 -23.87 -8.14
N SER A 277 6.67 -24.59 -9.20
CA SER A 277 7.71 -24.18 -10.15
C SER A 277 7.21 -23.22 -11.23
N GLN A 278 5.91 -23.22 -11.53
CA GLN A 278 5.30 -22.36 -12.53
C GLN A 278 4.54 -21.22 -11.85
N SER A 279 4.89 -20.00 -12.23
CA SER A 279 4.19 -18.77 -11.85
C SER A 279 4.30 -17.78 -12.98
N PHE A 280 3.29 -16.95 -13.17
CA PHE A 280 3.18 -16.02 -14.29
C PHE A 280 3.26 -14.57 -13.83
N GLY A 281 3.36 -13.62 -14.78
CA GLY A 281 3.34 -12.19 -14.47
C GLY A 281 4.63 -11.65 -13.85
N THR A 282 4.50 -10.59 -13.05
CA THR A 282 5.64 -9.84 -12.50
C THR A 282 5.99 -10.31 -11.09
N LYS A 283 6.77 -11.40 -11.02
CA LYS A 283 7.19 -12.00 -9.76
C LYS A 283 8.18 -11.09 -8.98
N PRO A 284 8.00 -10.91 -7.66
CA PRO A 284 8.96 -10.19 -6.84
C PRO A 284 10.35 -10.85 -6.85
N ILE A 285 11.39 -10.03 -6.79
CA ILE A 285 12.77 -10.51 -6.58
C ILE A 285 12.95 -11.11 -5.18
N GLU A 286 14.01 -11.90 -5.02
CA GLU A 286 14.34 -12.59 -3.78
C GLU A 286 14.47 -11.64 -2.60
N ARG A 287 13.79 -11.99 -1.50
CA ARG A 287 13.61 -11.13 -0.33
C ARG A 287 13.33 -11.92 0.94
N GLN A 288 13.72 -11.33 2.07
CA GLN A 288 13.44 -11.81 3.42
C GLN A 288 12.79 -10.72 4.28
N GLY A 289 12.10 -11.12 5.34
CA GLY A 289 11.45 -10.24 6.31
C GLY A 289 10.26 -9.46 5.73
N HIS A 290 9.78 -9.87 4.56
CA HIS A 290 8.54 -9.37 3.97
C HIS A 290 7.33 -9.97 4.71
N GLN A 291 6.21 -9.26 4.63
CA GLN A 291 4.96 -9.70 5.25
C GLN A 291 3.95 -10.07 4.18
N THR A 292 3.05 -10.99 4.53
CA THR A 292 1.99 -11.43 3.62
C THR A 292 0.66 -11.60 4.30
N VAL A 293 -0.40 -11.29 3.57
CA VAL A 293 -1.75 -11.55 4.02
C VAL A 293 -2.59 -12.12 2.89
N LEU A 294 -3.41 -13.12 3.22
CA LEU A 294 -4.41 -13.65 2.31
C LEU A 294 -5.71 -12.85 2.46
N HIS A 295 -6.23 -12.34 1.35
CA HIS A 295 -7.57 -11.75 1.27
C HIS A 295 -8.26 -12.20 -0.02
N GLY A 296 -9.40 -12.89 0.12
CA GLY A 296 -10.07 -13.53 -1.01
C GLY A 296 -9.16 -14.54 -1.71
N LYS A 297 -8.91 -14.32 -3.01
CA LYS A 297 -8.02 -15.17 -3.83
C LYS A 297 -6.60 -14.60 -3.99
N TYR A 298 -6.29 -13.51 -3.30
CA TYR A 298 -5.01 -12.82 -3.45
C TYR A 298 -4.20 -12.93 -2.16
N ILE A 299 -2.92 -13.28 -2.32
CA ILE A 299 -1.90 -13.07 -1.29
C ILE A 299 -1.23 -11.74 -1.60
N TYR A 300 -1.35 -10.77 -0.70
CA TYR A 300 -0.63 -9.50 -0.79
C TYR A 300 0.71 -9.64 -0.10
N ILE A 301 1.78 -9.16 -0.74
CA ILE A 301 3.15 -9.22 -0.25
C ILE A 301 3.73 -7.82 -0.17
N ILE A 302 4.27 -7.48 1.00
CA ILE A 302 4.69 -6.12 1.32
C ILE A 302 6.09 -6.15 1.91
N GLY A 303 6.93 -5.26 1.39
CA GLY A 303 8.25 -4.97 1.94
C GLY A 303 9.25 -6.12 1.81
N GLY A 304 10.11 -6.21 2.83
CA GLY A 304 11.26 -7.10 2.90
C GLY A 304 12.52 -6.46 2.33
N CYS A 305 13.64 -7.16 2.51
CA CYS A 305 14.94 -6.73 2.02
C CYS A 305 15.69 -7.88 1.35
N ASN A 306 16.64 -7.49 0.51
CA ASN A 306 17.68 -8.33 -0.06
C ASN A 306 19.02 -7.78 0.45
N TYR A 307 19.59 -8.46 1.43
CA TYR A 307 20.81 -8.04 2.10
C TYR A 307 22.02 -8.19 1.20
N LYS A 308 22.00 -9.16 0.27
CA LYS A 308 23.07 -9.32 -0.73
C LYS A 308 23.16 -8.12 -1.68
N GLN A 309 22.02 -7.52 -2.02
CA GLN A 309 21.93 -6.33 -2.90
C GLN A 309 21.87 -5.00 -2.12
N GLU A 310 21.92 -5.06 -0.79
CA GLU A 310 21.68 -3.91 0.10
C GLU A 310 20.41 -3.10 -0.23
N LYS A 311 19.33 -3.77 -0.59
CA LYS A 311 18.08 -3.14 -1.03
C LYS A 311 16.89 -3.60 -0.20
N CYS A 312 16.10 -2.65 0.29
CA CYS A 312 14.78 -2.92 0.87
C CYS A 312 13.67 -2.46 -0.08
N PHE A 313 12.49 -3.04 0.10
CA PHE A 313 11.36 -2.86 -0.78
C PHE A 313 10.22 -2.17 -0.05
N ASN A 314 9.42 -1.41 -0.79
CA ASN A 314 8.14 -0.89 -0.36
C ASN A 314 7.04 -1.15 -1.41
N GLU A 315 7.38 -1.88 -2.47
CA GLU A 315 6.40 -2.30 -3.47
C GLU A 315 5.41 -3.30 -2.86
N VAL A 316 4.19 -3.29 -3.38
CA VAL A 316 3.15 -4.25 -3.00
C VAL A 316 2.84 -5.13 -4.19
N TYR A 317 2.95 -6.44 -3.99
CA TYR A 317 2.58 -7.43 -4.98
C TYR A 317 1.32 -8.15 -4.54
N GLN A 318 0.51 -8.55 -5.52
CA GLN A 318 -0.54 -9.55 -5.31
C GLN A 318 -0.20 -10.82 -6.09
N LEU A 319 -0.43 -11.97 -5.46
CA LEU A 319 -0.37 -13.29 -6.07
C LEU A 319 -1.78 -13.88 -6.09
N ASN A 320 -2.31 -14.14 -7.29
CA ASN A 320 -3.56 -14.88 -7.44
C ASN A 320 -3.33 -16.38 -7.18
N ILE A 321 -4.00 -16.95 -6.19
CA ILE A 321 -3.82 -18.35 -5.79
C ILE A 321 -4.50 -19.36 -6.74
N GLU A 322 -5.34 -18.89 -7.67
CA GLU A 322 -6.05 -19.76 -8.62
C GLU A 322 -5.19 -20.13 -9.82
N ASP A 323 -4.44 -19.17 -10.36
CA ASP A 323 -3.62 -19.31 -11.56
C ASP A 323 -2.12 -19.05 -11.32
N ILE A 324 -1.75 -18.62 -10.10
CA ILE A 324 -0.37 -18.34 -9.69
C ILE A 324 0.22 -17.18 -10.52
N THR A 325 -0.62 -16.20 -10.86
CA THR A 325 -0.21 -14.97 -11.54
C THR A 325 0.17 -13.89 -10.53
N TRP A 326 1.38 -13.35 -10.69
CA TRP A 326 1.90 -12.21 -9.95
C TRP A 326 1.54 -10.89 -10.63
N THR A 327 1.12 -9.91 -9.84
CA THR A 327 0.92 -8.53 -10.30
C THR A 327 1.57 -7.57 -9.30
N ASN A 328 2.46 -6.71 -9.79
CA ASN A 328 2.95 -5.55 -9.06
C ASN A 328 1.85 -4.48 -9.05
N LEU A 329 1.43 -4.03 -7.87
CA LEU A 329 0.39 -3.03 -7.72
C LEU A 329 0.98 -1.63 -7.90
N GLU A 330 0.36 -0.86 -8.79
CA GLU A 330 0.70 0.54 -9.02
C GLU A 330 -0.18 1.44 -8.16
N PHE A 331 0.46 2.41 -7.50
CA PHE A 331 -0.21 3.36 -6.62
C PHE A 331 -0.51 4.65 -7.39
N PRO A 332 -1.73 5.21 -7.26
CA PRO A 332 -2.10 6.47 -7.93
C PRO A 332 -1.35 7.69 -7.36
N LEU A 333 -0.90 7.59 -6.11
CA LEU A 333 -0.15 8.60 -5.39
C LEU A 333 1.20 8.07 -4.91
N GLN A 334 2.06 8.97 -4.43
CA GLN A 334 3.37 8.60 -3.91
C GLN A 334 3.22 7.59 -2.77
N ASN A 335 3.94 6.48 -2.87
CA ASN A 335 3.97 5.46 -1.84
C ASN A 335 4.73 5.98 -0.62
N ILE A 336 4.01 6.24 0.48
CA ILE A 336 4.56 6.72 1.75
C ILE A 336 5.10 5.59 2.64
N LEU A 337 4.88 4.33 2.27
CA LEU A 337 5.46 3.18 2.96
C LEU A 337 6.99 3.21 2.81
N GLU A 338 7.68 3.19 3.95
CA GLU A 338 9.13 3.11 3.98
C GLU A 338 9.64 1.75 3.48
N GLN A 339 10.85 1.75 2.91
CA GLN A 339 11.51 0.52 2.48
C GLN A 339 12.10 -0.21 3.69
N MET A 340 11.47 -1.31 4.10
CA MET A 340 11.80 -2.00 5.35
C MET A 340 11.50 -3.50 5.31
N ASP A 341 12.11 -4.24 6.22
CA ASP A 341 11.79 -5.62 6.59
C ASP A 341 11.29 -5.70 8.03
N ASN A 342 10.82 -6.88 8.41
CA ASN A 342 10.45 -7.23 9.78
C ASN A 342 9.41 -6.28 10.42
N SER A 343 8.59 -5.62 9.58
CA SER A 343 7.33 -5.01 9.99
C SER A 343 6.33 -6.09 10.37
N SER A 344 5.21 -5.70 10.97
CA SER A 344 4.08 -6.60 11.17
C SER A 344 2.87 -6.09 10.39
N ILE A 345 2.04 -7.01 9.92
CA ILE A 345 0.78 -6.66 9.25
C ILE A 345 -0.39 -7.40 9.86
N SER A 346 -1.57 -6.80 9.77
CA SER A 346 -2.83 -7.43 10.17
C SER A 346 -3.96 -6.93 9.29
N LEU A 347 -4.88 -7.82 8.96
CA LEU A 347 -6.05 -7.51 8.16
C LEU A 347 -7.29 -7.46 9.05
N MET A 348 -8.05 -6.38 8.92
CA MET A 348 -9.36 -6.21 9.54
C MET A 348 -10.39 -5.92 8.45
N GLY A 349 -11.23 -6.89 8.15
CA GLY A 349 -12.10 -6.81 6.97
C GLY A 349 -11.27 -6.73 5.69
N ALA A 350 -11.22 -5.53 5.09
CA ALA A 350 -10.40 -5.24 3.92
C ALA A 350 -9.33 -4.16 4.19
N ASP A 351 -9.19 -3.70 5.43
CA ASP A 351 -8.16 -2.73 5.80
C ASP A 351 -6.91 -3.46 6.29
N LEU A 352 -5.82 -3.25 5.57
CA LEU A 352 -4.51 -3.84 5.83
C LEU A 352 -3.65 -2.85 6.62
N TYR A 353 -3.46 -3.15 7.90
CA TYR A 353 -2.64 -2.37 8.82
C TYR A 353 -1.19 -2.86 8.81
N VAL A 354 -0.24 -1.93 8.82
CA VAL A 354 1.20 -2.18 8.88
C VAL A 354 1.80 -1.36 10.01
N PHE A 355 2.52 -1.99 10.92
CA PHE A 355 3.22 -1.29 12.00
C PHE A 355 4.73 -1.59 11.98
N GLY A 356 5.52 -0.54 12.18
CA GLY A 356 6.95 -0.61 12.44
C GLY A 356 7.75 -1.35 11.37
N GLY A 357 8.83 -2.00 11.80
CA GLY A 357 9.82 -2.64 10.92
C GLY A 357 11.17 -1.95 10.99
N CYS A 358 12.17 -2.51 10.32
CA CYS A 358 13.51 -1.95 10.27
C CYS A 358 14.04 -1.94 8.84
N LYS A 359 14.92 -0.99 8.52
CA LYS A 359 15.64 -0.94 7.25
C LYS A 359 17.04 -1.49 7.46
N MET A 360 17.24 -2.74 7.08
CA MET A 360 18.54 -3.43 7.12
C MET A 360 19.24 -3.35 8.48
N MET A 361 18.49 -3.44 9.59
CA MET A 361 19.05 -3.30 10.95
C MET A 361 19.81 -1.99 11.22
N ARG A 362 19.59 -0.94 10.42
CA ARG A 362 20.22 0.39 10.59
C ARG A 362 19.28 1.40 11.26
N LYS A 363 18.00 1.33 10.93
CA LYS A 363 16.95 2.20 11.47
C LYS A 363 15.68 1.39 11.63
N CYS A 364 15.01 1.52 12.77
CA CYS A 364 13.68 0.95 12.98
C CYS A 364 12.65 2.07 13.00
N TYR A 365 11.41 1.70 12.71
CA TYR A 365 10.30 2.61 12.56
C TYR A 365 9.19 2.25 13.55
N ASN A 366 8.35 3.23 13.86
CA ASN A 366 7.06 3.06 14.50
C ASN A 366 5.93 3.63 13.62
N ASP A 367 6.21 3.83 12.32
CA ASP A 367 5.17 4.25 11.37
C ASP A 367 4.03 3.23 11.40
N PHE A 368 2.81 3.76 11.44
CA PHE A 368 1.58 2.98 11.49
C PHE A 368 0.71 3.40 10.32
N LEU A 369 0.59 2.51 9.34
CA LEU A 369 -0.07 2.77 8.07
C LEU A 369 -1.21 1.79 7.83
N VAL A 370 -2.19 2.21 7.04
CA VAL A 370 -3.31 1.39 6.60
C VAL A 370 -3.55 1.57 5.11
N MET A 371 -3.92 0.48 4.46
CA MET A 371 -4.35 0.47 3.06
C MET A 371 -5.59 -0.41 2.92
N ASN A 372 -6.63 0.12 2.29
CA ASN A 372 -7.79 -0.70 1.94
C ASN A 372 -7.45 -1.56 0.71
N ILE A 373 -7.66 -2.87 0.82
CA ILE A 373 -7.43 -3.86 -0.24
C ILE A 373 -8.73 -4.46 -0.77
N SER A 374 -9.86 -3.77 -0.59
CA SER A 374 -11.13 -4.23 -1.14
C SER A 374 -11.03 -4.20 -2.67
N ASP A 375 -11.25 -5.34 -3.31
CA ASP A 375 -11.45 -5.43 -4.76
C ASP A 375 -12.79 -4.80 -5.14
N VAL A 376 -12.84 -3.47 -5.20
CA VAL A 376 -13.99 -2.75 -5.73
C VAL A 376 -13.56 -2.06 -7.00
N CYS A 377 -13.56 -2.81 -8.10
CA CYS A 377 -13.78 -2.15 -9.38
C CYS A 377 -15.21 -1.59 -9.36
N PRO A 378 -15.40 -0.27 -9.51
CA PRO A 378 -16.70 0.37 -9.44
C PRO A 378 -17.71 -0.39 -10.32
N LYS A 379 -18.72 -0.99 -9.69
CA LYS A 379 -19.81 -1.76 -10.35
C LYS A 379 -19.33 -2.77 -11.42
N LYS A 380 -18.18 -3.44 -11.19
CA LYS A 380 -17.56 -4.38 -12.16
C LYS A 380 -17.33 -3.76 -13.55
N CYS A 381 -17.01 -2.45 -13.59
CA CYS A 381 -16.89 -1.70 -14.83
C CYS A 381 -18.14 -1.79 -15.72
N HIS A 382 -19.32 -2.00 -15.12
CA HIS A 382 -20.59 -2.31 -15.80
C HIS A 382 -20.51 -3.43 -16.85
N ASN A 383 -19.49 -4.29 -16.79
CA ASN A 383 -19.13 -5.25 -17.85
C ASN A 383 -18.86 -4.58 -19.22
N LYS A 384 -18.39 -3.32 -19.21
CA LYS A 384 -18.06 -2.47 -20.37
C LYS A 384 -16.62 -1.96 -20.31
N GLY A 385 -15.78 -2.71 -19.61
CA GLY A 385 -14.39 -2.38 -19.36
C GLY A 385 -13.68 -3.53 -18.67
N ILE A 386 -12.36 -3.46 -18.69
CA ILE A 386 -11.49 -4.42 -18.03
C ILE A 386 -11.04 -3.79 -16.71
N CYS A 387 -11.34 -4.46 -15.61
CA CYS A 387 -10.88 -4.09 -14.29
C CYS A 387 -9.36 -4.31 -14.20
N ARG A 388 -8.59 -3.24 -14.02
CA ARG A 388 -7.13 -3.30 -13.78
C ARG A 388 -6.76 -2.36 -12.65
N ASN A 389 -6.12 -2.90 -11.61
CA ASN A 389 -5.66 -2.11 -10.44
C ASN A 389 -6.78 -1.19 -9.89
N ASN A 390 -8.01 -1.71 -9.79
CA ASN A 390 -9.18 -0.99 -9.28
C ASN A 390 -9.61 0.26 -10.06
N ARG A 391 -9.07 0.43 -11.28
CA ARG A 391 -9.64 1.33 -12.28
C ARG A 391 -10.27 0.52 -13.39
N CYS A 392 -11.41 1.01 -13.83
CA CYS A 392 -12.05 0.49 -15.02
C CYS A 392 -11.37 1.07 -16.25
N GLN A 393 -10.66 0.21 -16.97
CA GLN A 393 -10.23 0.52 -18.32
C GLN A 393 -11.41 0.28 -19.25
N CYS A 394 -12.13 1.35 -19.60
CA CYS A 394 -13.34 1.25 -20.39
C CYS A 394 -13.10 0.82 -21.84
N GLU A 395 -14.03 0.04 -22.36
CA GLU A 395 -14.12 -0.26 -23.79
C GLU A 395 -14.41 1.03 -24.59
N GLU A 396 -14.05 1.05 -25.86
CA GLU A 396 -14.23 2.22 -26.73
C GLU A 396 -15.71 2.67 -26.75
N GLY A 397 -15.94 3.96 -26.47
CA GLY A 397 -17.28 4.54 -26.36
C GLY A 397 -17.91 4.49 -24.96
N TYR A 398 -17.22 3.92 -23.97
CA TYR A 398 -17.63 3.97 -22.55
C TYR A 398 -16.65 4.79 -21.71
N PHE A 399 -17.17 5.52 -20.75
CA PHE A 399 -16.45 6.45 -19.88
C PHE A 399 -17.07 6.44 -18.47
N GLY A 400 -16.49 7.21 -17.55
CA GLY A 400 -16.85 7.19 -16.14
C GLY A 400 -16.01 6.19 -15.34
N GLU A 401 -16.01 6.33 -14.03
CA GLU A 401 -15.13 5.54 -13.12
C GLU A 401 -15.49 4.05 -13.10
N SER A 402 -16.72 3.73 -13.49
CA SER A 402 -17.26 2.38 -13.62
C SER A 402 -17.65 2.01 -15.06
N CYS A 403 -17.21 2.75 -16.09
CA CYS A 403 -17.65 2.60 -17.48
C CYS A 403 -19.18 2.67 -17.67
N GLU A 404 -19.84 3.44 -16.82
CA GLU A 404 -21.29 3.64 -16.80
C GLU A 404 -21.79 4.60 -17.89
N ILE A 405 -20.90 5.45 -18.38
CA ILE A 405 -21.24 6.50 -19.34
C ILE A 405 -20.98 5.97 -20.74
N GLN A 406 -22.01 5.53 -21.44
CA GLN A 406 -21.91 5.25 -22.87
C GLN A 406 -22.01 6.57 -23.65
N LEU A 407 -20.91 7.04 -24.23
CA LEU A 407 -20.91 8.25 -25.08
C LEU A 407 -21.39 7.88 -26.49
N LEU A 408 -22.70 8.02 -26.71
CA LEU A 408 -23.31 7.85 -28.03
C LEU A 408 -23.33 9.21 -28.73
N CYS A 409 -22.34 9.42 -29.58
CA CYS A 409 -22.36 10.56 -30.50
C CYS A 409 -23.43 10.28 -31.54
N GLU A 410 -24.37 11.21 -31.67
CA GLU A 410 -25.52 11.04 -32.55
C GLU A 410 -25.03 10.72 -33.98
N ARG A 411 -25.42 9.55 -34.50
CA ARG A 411 -25.00 9.01 -35.81
C ARG A 411 -23.47 8.92 -36.03
N ASN A 412 -22.68 8.78 -34.97
CA ASN A 412 -21.22 8.66 -35.02
C ASN A 412 -20.54 9.77 -35.84
N CYS A 413 -21.03 11.01 -35.71
CA CYS A 413 -20.56 12.16 -36.49
C CYS A 413 -20.57 11.90 -38.00
N SER A 414 -21.49 11.07 -38.48
CA SER A 414 -21.63 10.62 -39.88
C SER A 414 -20.33 10.06 -40.49
N ASN A 415 -19.40 9.57 -39.64
CA ASN A 415 -18.02 9.20 -39.99
C ASN A 415 -17.21 10.33 -40.68
N ARG A 416 -17.59 11.59 -40.43
CA ARG A 416 -17.03 12.81 -41.05
C ARG A 416 -16.58 13.84 -40.00
N GLY A 417 -16.33 13.37 -38.78
CA GLY A 417 -15.82 14.17 -37.68
C GLY A 417 -15.29 13.31 -36.55
N ILE A 418 -14.73 13.96 -35.54
CA ILE A 418 -14.25 13.35 -34.30
C ILE A 418 -15.24 13.70 -33.20
N CYS A 419 -15.67 12.71 -32.41
CA CYS A 419 -16.54 12.99 -31.28
C CYS A 419 -15.75 13.49 -30.06
N GLY A 420 -16.16 14.64 -29.52
CA GLY A 420 -15.61 15.22 -28.31
C GLY A 420 -16.09 14.53 -27.04
N SER A 421 -15.38 14.74 -25.93
CA SER A 421 -15.72 14.21 -24.61
C SER A 421 -17.05 14.75 -24.03
N ASP A 422 -17.63 15.76 -24.66
CA ASP A 422 -18.95 16.34 -24.35
C ASP A 422 -20.09 15.76 -25.22
N GLY A 423 -19.80 14.74 -26.05
CA GLY A 423 -20.76 14.13 -26.97
C GLY A 423 -21.06 14.97 -28.22
N ARG A 424 -20.31 16.05 -28.47
CA ARG A 424 -20.46 16.90 -29.66
C ARG A 424 -19.48 16.50 -30.75
N CYS A 425 -19.93 16.56 -32.00
CA CYS A 425 -19.09 16.26 -33.15
C CYS A 425 -18.25 17.47 -33.57
N LYS A 426 -16.93 17.28 -33.66
CA LYS A 426 -16.01 18.20 -34.30
C LYS A 426 -15.78 17.73 -35.74
N CYS A 427 -16.37 18.43 -36.70
CA CYS A 427 -16.37 18.00 -38.10
C CYS A 427 -15.01 18.17 -38.77
N PHE A 428 -14.71 17.25 -39.69
CA PHE A 428 -13.58 17.39 -40.59
C PHE A 428 -13.82 18.59 -41.54
N PRO A 429 -12.74 19.24 -42.03
CA PRO A 429 -12.86 20.33 -42.99
C PRO A 429 -13.77 19.97 -44.18
N GLY A 430 -14.65 20.90 -44.57
CA GLY A 430 -15.66 20.70 -45.62
C GLY A 430 -16.99 20.10 -45.13
N PHE A 431 -17.11 19.79 -43.84
CA PHE A 431 -18.34 19.29 -43.22
C PHE A 431 -18.75 20.16 -42.03
N SER A 432 -20.06 20.30 -41.82
CA SER A 432 -20.68 20.97 -40.70
C SER A 432 -21.98 20.28 -40.31
N GLY A 433 -22.75 20.88 -39.39
CA GLY A 433 -23.94 20.26 -38.80
C GLY A 433 -23.62 19.60 -37.46
N LYS A 434 -24.68 19.23 -36.74
CA LYS A 434 -24.58 18.72 -35.36
C LYS A 434 -23.82 17.39 -35.31
N VAL A 435 -23.89 16.63 -36.39
CA VAL A 435 -23.29 15.31 -36.57
C VAL A 435 -22.50 15.21 -37.87
N CYS A 436 -21.98 16.34 -38.37
CA CYS A 436 -21.17 16.42 -39.59
C CYS A 436 -21.85 15.91 -40.87
N GLU A 437 -23.17 16.04 -40.91
CA GLU A 437 -24.05 15.60 -41.98
C GLU A 437 -24.11 16.58 -43.15
N ILE A 438 -23.75 17.84 -42.93
CA ILE A 438 -23.87 18.91 -43.91
C ILE A 438 -22.52 19.08 -44.61
N TYR A 439 -22.50 18.89 -45.93
CA TYR A 439 -21.36 19.27 -46.75
C TYR A 439 -21.37 20.79 -46.96
N VAL A 440 -20.26 21.47 -46.67
CA VAL A 440 -20.14 22.92 -46.81
C VAL A 440 -19.23 23.23 -48.00
N PRO A 441 -19.78 23.74 -49.11
CA PRO A 441 -18.96 24.30 -50.19
C PRO A 441 -18.26 25.58 -49.72
N CYS A 442 -17.12 25.93 -50.34
CA CYS A 442 -16.28 27.05 -49.91
C CYS A 442 -17.08 28.35 -49.68
N PRO A 443 -16.81 29.08 -48.58
CA PRO A 443 -17.57 30.27 -48.22
C PRO A 443 -17.43 31.33 -49.33
N PHE A 444 -18.58 31.78 -49.86
CA PHE A 444 -18.72 32.70 -51.01
C PHE A 444 -17.89 32.33 -52.25
N ASN A 445 -17.60 31.04 -52.44
CA ASN A 445 -16.75 30.54 -53.52
C ASN A 445 -15.36 31.21 -53.58
N CYS A 446 -14.82 31.60 -52.42
CA CYS A 446 -13.56 32.34 -52.29
C CYS A 446 -13.55 33.69 -53.04
N THR A 447 -14.75 34.31 -53.09
CA THR A 447 -15.09 35.58 -53.75
C THR A 447 -14.67 35.62 -55.24
N ASP A 448 -14.99 34.52 -55.94
CA ASP A 448 -14.72 34.19 -57.35
C ASP A 448 -13.24 33.86 -57.67
N GLN A 449 -13.00 33.10 -58.75
CA GLN A 449 -11.68 32.53 -59.12
C GLN A 449 -10.55 33.56 -59.30
N LYS A 450 -10.86 34.85 -59.19
CA LYS A 450 -9.92 35.97 -59.32
C LYS A 450 -9.33 36.44 -57.98
N GLN A 451 -9.90 36.03 -56.84
CA GLN A 451 -9.49 36.49 -55.49
C GLN A 451 -8.96 35.34 -54.61
N GLY A 452 -9.41 34.11 -54.86
CA GLY A 452 -8.89 32.92 -54.20
C GLY A 452 -9.26 31.62 -54.91
N LYS A 453 -8.63 30.51 -54.51
CA LYS A 453 -8.95 29.16 -55.00
C LYS A 453 -9.56 28.33 -53.87
N CYS A 454 -10.71 27.71 -54.16
CA CYS A 454 -11.31 26.72 -53.26
C CYS A 454 -10.50 25.43 -53.30
N LEU A 455 -10.09 24.94 -52.14
CA LEU A 455 -9.41 23.66 -51.96
C LEU A 455 -10.43 22.55 -51.68
N ASP A 456 -10.06 21.29 -51.99
CA ASP A 456 -10.96 20.13 -51.86
C ASP A 456 -11.45 19.88 -50.41
N ASN A 457 -10.80 20.50 -49.43
CA ASN A 457 -11.15 20.49 -48.01
C ASN A 457 -12.15 21.59 -47.60
N GLY A 458 -12.70 22.36 -48.55
CA GLY A 458 -13.67 23.43 -48.29
C GLY A 458 -13.09 24.76 -47.79
N SER A 459 -11.77 24.90 -47.73
CA SER A 459 -11.08 26.16 -47.37
C SER A 459 -10.69 27.01 -48.59
N CYS A 460 -10.66 28.33 -48.41
CA CYS A 460 -10.20 29.27 -49.43
C CYS A 460 -8.71 29.57 -49.32
N GLN A 461 -7.97 29.39 -50.41
CA GLN A 461 -6.59 29.86 -50.54
C GLN A 461 -6.58 31.21 -51.27
N CYS A 462 -6.34 32.29 -50.54
CA CYS A 462 -6.37 33.64 -51.11
C CYS A 462 -5.13 33.96 -51.95
N LEU A 463 -5.37 34.71 -53.03
CA LEU A 463 -4.30 35.25 -53.88
C LEU A 463 -3.66 36.48 -53.23
N ASN A 464 -2.41 36.79 -53.59
CA ASN A 464 -1.64 37.87 -52.97
C ASN A 464 -2.39 39.21 -52.95
N GLY A 465 -2.46 39.82 -51.75
CA GLY A 465 -3.19 41.08 -51.49
C GLY A 465 -4.63 40.91 -51.04
N TYR A 466 -5.14 39.66 -50.98
CA TYR A 466 -6.45 39.31 -50.45
C TYR A 466 -6.36 38.48 -49.16
N TYR A 467 -7.25 38.74 -48.21
CA TYR A 467 -7.32 38.07 -46.91
C TYR A 467 -8.77 37.86 -46.47
N GLY A 468 -8.99 37.11 -45.39
CA GLY A 468 -10.33 36.73 -44.91
C GLY A 468 -10.69 35.29 -45.28
N ASP A 469 -11.71 34.74 -44.63
CA ASP A 469 -12.11 33.33 -44.80
C ASP A 469 -12.70 33.06 -46.19
N SER A 470 -13.09 34.11 -46.92
CA SER A 470 -13.54 34.08 -48.30
C SER A 470 -12.68 34.92 -49.25
N CYS A 471 -11.53 35.45 -48.82
CA CYS A 471 -10.67 36.34 -49.61
C CYS A 471 -11.29 37.71 -49.97
N GLU A 472 -12.18 38.20 -49.12
CA GLU A 472 -12.99 39.39 -49.31
C GLU A 472 -12.27 40.72 -48.97
N ILE A 473 -11.09 40.65 -48.33
CA ILE A 473 -10.36 41.84 -47.84
C ILE A 473 -9.22 42.18 -48.80
N PHE A 474 -9.29 43.32 -49.51
CA PHE A 474 -8.23 43.83 -50.39
C PHE A 474 -7.50 45.04 -49.78
N GLU A 475 -6.18 45.08 -49.87
CA GLU A 475 -5.34 46.05 -49.16
C GLU A 475 -5.55 47.52 -49.61
N ARG A 476 -6.08 48.40 -48.73
CA ARG A 476 -5.77 49.84 -48.69
C ARG A 476 -5.87 50.44 -47.27
N ILE A 477 -4.70 50.97 -46.86
CA ILE A 477 -4.41 52.05 -45.91
C ILE A 477 -4.18 51.67 -44.43
N SER A 478 -2.96 52.03 -44.03
CA SER A 478 -2.43 52.21 -42.69
C SER A 478 -3.17 53.27 -41.86
N CYS A 479 -3.33 53.00 -40.57
CA CYS A 479 -3.53 54.04 -39.55
C CYS A 479 -2.63 53.75 -38.34
N PHE A 480 -1.51 54.45 -38.30
CA PHE A 480 -0.77 54.75 -37.07
C PHE A 480 -1.60 55.74 -36.22
N GLN A 481 -1.61 55.50 -34.91
CA GLN A 481 -1.97 56.41 -33.80
C GLN A 481 -3.45 56.58 -33.42
N ARG A 482 -3.92 55.69 -32.51
CA ARG A 482 -4.27 56.03 -31.12
C ARG A 482 -4.50 54.76 -30.28
N MET A 483 -3.49 54.35 -29.53
CA MET A 483 -3.64 53.63 -28.25
C MET A 483 -2.98 54.50 -27.17
N PRO A 484 -3.63 54.76 -26.02
CA PRO A 484 -2.93 55.23 -24.83
C PRO A 484 -2.31 54.05 -24.07
N GLN A 485 -0.98 54.18 -23.94
CA GLN A 485 -0.16 53.89 -22.76
C GLN A 485 -0.08 52.47 -22.17
N GLN A 486 1.18 51.98 -22.25
CA GLN A 486 1.96 51.29 -21.21
C GLN A 486 1.65 49.80 -20.97
N LEU A 487 2.61 48.88 -20.91
CA LEU A 487 4.08 48.82 -21.00
C LEU A 487 4.36 47.33 -21.36
N GLN A 488 5.00 46.92 -22.46
CA GLN A 488 6.45 46.99 -22.74
C GLN A 488 7.23 46.34 -21.57
N TRP A 489 8.01 45.25 -21.70
CA TRP A 489 8.91 44.85 -22.78
C TRP A 489 9.28 43.36 -22.66
N GLU A 490 9.36 42.66 -23.79
CA GLU A 490 10.30 41.57 -23.93
C GLU A 490 10.99 41.65 -25.29
N ARG A 491 12.29 41.33 -25.27
CA ARG A 491 13.20 41.05 -26.39
C ARG A 491 13.78 42.24 -27.14
N LYS A 492 15.11 42.29 -27.11
CA LYS A 492 15.87 42.23 -28.36
C LYS A 492 17.06 41.28 -28.20
N MET A 493 17.05 40.27 -29.07
CA MET A 493 18.17 39.40 -29.34
C MET A 493 19.36 40.19 -29.92
N GLN A 494 20.54 39.69 -29.58
CA GLN A 494 21.67 39.46 -30.48
C GLN A 494 21.89 40.47 -31.61
N GLN A 495 22.86 41.35 -31.42
CA GLN A 495 23.92 41.58 -32.39
C GLN A 495 25.21 41.86 -31.62
N GLY A 496 26.27 41.16 -32.01
CA GLY A 496 27.44 40.88 -31.18
C GLY A 496 28.43 42.02 -31.01
N TYR A 497 29.41 41.79 -30.15
CA TYR A 497 30.85 41.97 -30.38
C TYR A 497 31.60 41.36 -29.18
N TRP A 498 32.72 40.69 -29.47
CA TRP A 498 33.59 40.00 -28.53
C TRP A 498 34.55 40.94 -27.78
N ASN A 499 34.98 40.46 -26.60
CA ASN A 499 36.22 40.73 -25.83
C ASN A 499 36.36 42.03 -25.02
N LEU A 500 36.62 41.90 -23.70
CA LEU A 500 37.96 42.02 -23.08
C LEU A 500 37.94 41.96 -21.52
N TYR A 501 38.87 41.15 -20.96
CA TYR A 501 39.46 41.12 -19.60
C TYR A 501 38.52 40.86 -18.39
N LEU A 502 38.72 39.88 -17.49
CA LEU A 502 39.91 39.25 -16.89
C LEU A 502 39.62 37.79 -16.51
#